data_AF-A0A7T3DFK5-F1
#
_entry.id   AF-A0A7T3DFK5-F1
#
_cell.length_a   1.000
_cell.length_b   1.000
_cell.length_c   1.000
_cell.angle_alpha   90.00
_cell.angle_beta   90.00
_cell.angle_gamma   90.00
#
_symmetry.space_group_name_H-M   'P 1'
#
loop_
_entity.id
_entity.type
_entity.pdbx_description
1 polymer ?
#
loop_
_entity_poly.entity_id
_entity_poly.type
_entity_poly.pdbx_seq_one_letter_code
_entity_poly.pdbx_strand_id
1 'polypeptide(L)'
;MPELQQALQRLGSPSHHGHCAMPALAKPASVSVGLARAACLTLLAVASWHAVAAAPADTADAAPKHAAAADFSRPASHYVASVAALRNYLQAKDEANNTQKAQSRQHFCFVQQHNRTVTPARSSVWMVWLEGGQIANLGQRRFTAKPSPDEAQWDGDALAEAKAIHLATDVRETAQETTGSSILVERAWVDLLLAQCKAKGRTIKVAPAR
;
A
#
# COMPACT_ATOMS: atom_id res chain seq x y z
N MET A 1 10.38 -19.28 -56.97
CA MET A 1 10.96 -18.71 -58.21
C MET A 1 9.97 -18.98 -59.33
N PRO A 2 9.82 -18.15 -60.35
CA PRO A 2 10.08 -16.70 -60.44
C PRO A 2 9.01 -15.98 -61.31
N GLU A 3 8.63 -14.76 -60.94
CA GLU A 3 8.09 -13.72 -61.85
C GLU A 3 8.50 -12.39 -61.18
N LEU A 4 9.80 -12.16 -60.92
CA LEU A 4 10.66 -11.34 -61.78
C LEU A 4 9.89 -10.29 -62.57
N GLN A 5 10.12 -9.04 -62.16
CA GLN A 5 10.42 -7.92 -63.05
C GLN A 5 9.32 -7.53 -64.05
N GLN A 6 8.62 -6.43 -63.75
CA GLN A 6 8.68 -5.21 -64.58
C GLN A 6 7.64 -4.18 -64.10
N ALA A 7 8.03 -3.38 -63.12
CA ALA A 7 7.61 -1.99 -63.04
C ALA A 7 8.74 -1.19 -62.38
N LEU A 8 9.93 -1.40 -62.92
CA LEU A 8 11.06 -0.51 -62.75
C LEU A 8 10.70 0.79 -63.50
N GLN A 9 11.12 1.91 -62.92
CA GLN A 9 11.23 3.25 -63.53
C GLN A 9 9.97 4.10 -63.44
N ARG A 10 10.00 5.11 -62.54
CA ARG A 10 10.40 6.48 -62.88
C ARG A 10 10.84 7.17 -61.56
N LEU A 11 12.13 7.46 -61.41
CA LEU A 11 12.73 8.81 -61.57
C LEU A 11 12.19 9.79 -60.50
N GLY A 12 12.96 10.37 -59.57
CA GLY A 12 14.39 10.46 -59.41
C GLY A 12 14.77 11.14 -58.07
N SER A 13 16.04 11.01 -57.71
CA SER A 13 16.81 11.83 -56.75
C SER A 13 16.98 13.29 -57.24
N PRO A 14 17.68 14.22 -56.54
CA PRO A 14 17.96 14.40 -55.10
C PRO A 14 17.84 15.89 -54.62
N SER A 15 18.19 16.13 -53.34
CA SER A 15 18.83 17.34 -52.77
C SER A 15 18.08 18.69 -52.74
N HIS A 16 18.01 19.32 -51.55
CA HIS A 16 18.83 20.52 -51.26
C HIS A 16 18.69 21.03 -49.80
N HIS A 17 19.86 21.26 -49.22
CA HIS A 17 20.32 22.33 -48.31
C HIS A 17 19.38 23.11 -47.38
N GLY A 18 19.97 23.44 -46.23
CA GLY A 18 19.97 24.82 -45.71
C GLY A 18 19.35 24.93 -44.33
N HIS A 19 20.16 24.87 -43.27
CA HIS A 19 20.72 26.03 -42.56
C HIS A 19 19.72 26.82 -41.71
N CYS A 20 20.03 26.83 -40.41
CA CYS A 20 20.00 27.96 -39.47
C CYS A 20 18.81 28.92 -39.48
N ALA A 21 18.16 29.07 -38.32
CA ALA A 21 18.41 30.20 -37.41
C ALA A 21 17.38 30.24 -36.28
N MET A 22 17.84 30.41 -35.04
CA MET A 22 17.07 31.13 -34.02
C MET A 22 17.21 32.63 -34.27
N PRO A 23 16.12 33.40 -34.12
CA PRO A 23 16.05 34.41 -33.05
C PRO A 23 14.57 34.53 -32.56
N ALA A 24 14.15 35.33 -31.59
CA ALA A 24 14.72 36.15 -30.54
C ALA A 24 13.56 36.45 -29.57
N LEU A 25 13.96 36.91 -28.39
CA LEU A 25 13.18 37.50 -27.32
C LEU A 25 12.12 38.52 -27.79
N ALA A 26 10.88 38.40 -27.28
CA ALA A 26 9.94 39.52 -27.15
C ALA A 26 8.91 39.29 -26.03
N LYS A 27 9.04 40.05 -24.95
CA LYS A 27 7.96 40.51 -24.05
C LYS A 27 7.55 41.93 -24.52
N PRO A 28 6.51 42.60 -24.00
CA PRO A 28 5.38 42.22 -23.14
C PRO A 28 4.03 42.78 -23.69
N ALA A 29 2.90 42.50 -23.03
CA ALA A 29 1.81 43.49 -22.87
C ALA A 29 0.77 43.02 -21.84
N SER A 30 0.63 43.81 -20.78
CA SER A 30 -0.50 43.83 -19.86
C SER A 30 -1.77 44.37 -20.53
N VAL A 31 -2.95 44.10 -19.93
CA VAL A 31 -4.23 44.85 -19.90
C VAL A 31 -5.35 43.81 -19.69
N SER A 32 -6.41 43.96 -18.91
CA SER A 32 -6.79 44.76 -17.74
C SER A 32 -8.10 44.13 -17.23
N VAL A 33 -8.27 44.14 -15.91
CA VAL A 33 -9.49 44.30 -15.10
C VAL A 33 -10.86 44.06 -15.75
N GLY A 34 -11.63 43.16 -15.14
CA GLY A 34 -13.10 43.12 -15.23
C GLY A 34 -13.69 42.55 -13.95
N LEU A 35 -13.84 43.39 -12.92
CA LEU A 35 -14.60 43.08 -11.70
C LEU A 35 -16.07 43.44 -11.94
N ALA A 36 -16.97 42.46 -11.86
CA ALA A 36 -18.41 42.72 -11.81
C ALA A 36 -19.03 41.99 -10.60
N ARG A 37 -19.49 42.81 -9.63
CA ARG A 37 -20.32 42.40 -8.50
C ARG A 37 -21.79 42.40 -8.92
N ALA A 38 -22.50 41.31 -8.66
CA ALA A 38 -23.95 41.24 -8.49
C ALA A 38 -24.26 39.83 -7.95
N ALA A 39 -25.20 39.54 -7.06
CA ALA A 39 -26.08 40.31 -6.19
C ALA A 39 -26.57 39.29 -5.13
N CYS A 40 -26.93 39.77 -3.93
CA CYS A 40 -27.48 38.96 -2.85
C CYS A 40 -28.75 38.20 -3.27
N LEU A 41 -28.82 36.91 -2.95
CA LEU A 41 -30.06 36.18 -2.70
C LEU A 41 -29.82 35.23 -1.51
N THR A 42 -30.31 35.62 -0.35
CA THR A 42 -30.43 34.81 0.86
C THR A 42 -31.72 34.01 0.81
N LEU A 43 -31.65 32.68 0.90
CA LEU A 43 -32.78 31.81 1.27
C LEU A 43 -32.29 30.58 2.05
N LEU A 44 -32.63 30.62 3.35
CA LEU A 44 -32.81 29.56 4.35
C LEU A 44 -31.93 28.31 4.32
N ALA A 45 -30.94 28.30 5.22
CA ALA A 45 -30.32 27.08 5.74
C ALA A 45 -31.12 26.57 6.95
N VAL A 46 -31.81 25.44 6.79
CA VAL A 46 -32.19 24.58 7.92
C VAL A 46 -31.14 23.48 7.99
N ALA A 47 -30.01 23.77 8.63
CA ALA A 47 -28.99 22.78 8.90
C ALA A 47 -29.43 21.99 10.13
N SER A 48 -30.01 20.82 9.90
CA SER A 48 -30.28 19.81 10.92
C SER A 48 -28.94 19.38 11.53
N TRP A 49 -28.56 19.96 12.67
CA TRP A 49 -27.49 19.44 13.52
C TRP A 49 -27.92 18.10 14.11
N HIS A 50 -27.80 17.04 13.31
CA HIS A 50 -27.50 15.74 13.88
C HIS A 50 -26.02 15.76 14.19
N ALA A 51 -25.70 16.11 15.44
CA ALA A 51 -24.45 15.71 16.05
C ALA A 51 -24.44 14.18 16.06
N VAL A 52 -24.00 13.58 14.94
CA VAL A 52 -23.44 12.23 14.97
C VAL A 52 -22.30 12.36 15.96
N ALA A 53 -22.51 11.79 17.15
CA ALA A 53 -21.43 11.46 18.03
C ALA A 53 -20.46 10.64 17.17
N ALA A 54 -19.34 11.26 16.79
CA ALA A 54 -18.25 10.55 16.19
C ALA A 54 -17.92 9.44 17.19
N ALA A 55 -18.27 8.20 16.82
CA ALA A 55 -17.79 7.02 17.50
C ALA A 55 -16.28 7.23 17.68
N PRO A 56 -15.71 6.91 18.86
CA PRO A 56 -14.28 7.07 19.06
C PRO A 56 -13.62 6.36 17.89
N ALA A 57 -12.88 7.13 17.08
CA ALA A 57 -12.07 6.55 16.04
C ALA A 57 -11.25 5.47 16.74
N ASP A 58 -11.49 4.21 16.36
CA ASP A 58 -10.62 3.11 16.72
C ASP A 58 -9.23 3.63 16.38
N THR A 59 -8.49 3.95 17.43
CA THR A 59 -7.18 4.55 17.30
C THR A 59 -6.38 3.43 16.70
N ALA A 60 -6.22 3.49 15.37
CA ALA A 60 -5.35 2.61 14.64
C ALA A 60 -4.07 2.55 15.46
N ASP A 61 -3.80 1.38 16.05
CA ASP A 61 -2.68 1.16 16.96
C ASP A 61 -1.43 1.56 16.18
N ALA A 62 -1.02 2.81 16.37
CA ALA A 62 0.13 3.38 15.72
C ALA A 62 1.33 2.59 16.23
N ALA A 63 2.26 2.27 15.33
CA ALA A 63 3.53 1.65 15.70
C ALA A 63 4.09 2.33 16.97
N PRO A 64 4.32 1.58 18.07
CA PRO A 64 4.71 2.19 19.33
C PRO A 64 6.03 2.95 19.15
N LYS A 65 6.06 4.22 19.58
CA LYS A 65 7.24 5.10 19.49
C LYS A 65 8.48 4.53 20.21
N HIS A 66 8.28 3.60 21.14
CA HIS A 66 9.33 2.93 21.89
C HIS A 66 8.98 1.45 22.06
N ALA A 67 9.16 0.66 21.00
CA ALA A 67 9.10 -0.79 21.11
C ALA A 67 10.48 -1.32 21.51
N ALA A 68 10.53 -2.22 22.50
CA ALA A 68 11.73 -2.94 22.87
C ALA A 68 11.68 -4.38 22.37
N ALA A 69 12.83 -5.02 22.17
CA ALA A 69 12.88 -6.44 21.78
C ALA A 69 12.11 -7.35 22.75
N ALA A 70 12.05 -7.00 24.04
CA ALA A 70 11.30 -7.74 25.07
C ALA A 70 9.77 -7.72 24.87
N ASP A 71 9.26 -6.74 24.13
CA ASP A 71 7.83 -6.61 23.83
C ASP A 71 7.36 -7.58 22.75
N PHE A 72 8.28 -8.30 22.10
CA PHE A 72 7.95 -9.23 21.03
C PHE A 72 8.01 -10.67 21.48
N SER A 73 7.07 -11.46 20.98
CA SER A 73 6.95 -12.88 21.26
C SER A 73 6.46 -13.66 20.04
N ARG A 74 6.60 -14.98 20.12
CA ARG A 74 6.03 -15.89 19.13
C ARG A 74 4.50 -15.90 19.27
N PRO A 75 3.72 -15.61 18.22
CA PRO A 75 2.26 -15.65 18.29
C PRO A 75 1.76 -17.08 18.53
N ALA A 76 0.60 -17.22 19.17
CA ALA A 76 -0.11 -18.51 19.23
C ALA A 76 -0.58 -18.94 17.84
N SER A 77 -0.77 -20.25 17.62
CA SER A 77 -1.12 -20.79 16.30
C SER A 77 -2.46 -20.25 15.76
N HIS A 78 -3.43 -20.01 16.64
CA HIS A 78 -4.73 -19.45 16.26
C HIS A 78 -4.67 -17.97 15.87
N TYR A 79 -3.52 -17.29 15.95
CA TYR A 79 -3.31 -15.96 15.40
C TYR A 79 -2.50 -15.95 14.10
N VAL A 80 -2.21 -17.14 13.55
CA VAL A 80 -1.46 -17.29 12.30
C VAL A 80 -2.39 -17.80 11.21
N ALA A 81 -2.46 -17.06 10.11
CA ALA A 81 -3.26 -17.44 8.97
C ALA A 81 -2.79 -18.77 8.37
N SER A 82 -3.76 -19.56 7.89
CA SER A 82 -3.47 -20.83 7.22
C SER A 82 -2.80 -20.61 5.86
N VAL A 83 -2.12 -21.63 5.33
CA VAL A 83 -1.56 -21.58 3.97
C VAL A 83 -2.64 -21.36 2.91
N ALA A 84 -3.85 -21.91 3.10
CA ALA A 84 -4.96 -21.71 2.18
C ALA A 84 -5.43 -20.24 2.17
N ALA A 85 -5.61 -19.64 3.35
CA ALA A 85 -5.96 -18.22 3.46
C ALA A 85 -4.88 -17.31 2.86
N LEU A 86 -3.60 -17.62 3.08
CA LEU A 86 -2.50 -16.85 2.48
C LEU A 86 -2.43 -16.97 0.96
N ARG A 87 -2.88 -18.09 0.37
CA ARG A 87 -3.01 -18.18 -1.09
C ARG A 87 -4.13 -17.29 -1.62
N ASN A 88 -5.29 -17.31 -0.98
CA ASN A 88 -6.42 -16.45 -1.37
C ASN A 88 -6.06 -14.97 -1.19
N TYR A 89 -5.36 -14.61 -0.11
CA TYR A 89 -4.77 -13.29 0.07
C TYR A 89 -3.87 -12.87 -1.11
N LEU A 90 -2.98 -13.76 -1.56
CA LEU A 90 -2.08 -13.46 -2.68
C LEU A 90 -2.84 -13.30 -3.99
N GLN A 91 -3.89 -14.11 -4.23
CA GLN A 91 -4.76 -13.97 -5.39
C GLN A 91 -5.48 -12.62 -5.39
N ALA A 92 -6.09 -12.24 -4.27
CA ALA A 92 -6.74 -10.95 -4.13
C ALA A 92 -5.76 -9.77 -4.35
N LYS A 93 -4.51 -9.87 -3.86
CA LYS A 93 -3.48 -8.85 -4.12
C LYS A 93 -3.04 -8.81 -5.57
N ASP A 94 -2.93 -9.96 -6.24
CA ASP A 94 -2.59 -10.03 -7.66
C ASP A 94 -3.66 -9.40 -8.53
N GLU A 95 -4.93 -9.66 -8.24
CA GLU A 95 -6.07 -9.05 -8.92
C GLU A 95 -6.11 -7.54 -8.71
N ALA A 96 -5.97 -7.08 -7.47
CA ALA A 96 -6.05 -5.66 -7.13
C ALA A 96 -4.90 -4.82 -7.69
N ASN A 97 -3.69 -5.38 -7.77
CA ASN A 97 -2.48 -4.65 -8.15
C ASN A 97 -1.94 -5.04 -9.53
N ASN A 98 -2.62 -5.93 -10.25
CA ASN A 98 -2.16 -6.53 -11.50
C ASN A 98 -0.73 -7.10 -11.37
N THR A 99 -0.52 -7.91 -10.33
CA THR A 99 0.75 -8.60 -10.07
C THR A 99 0.64 -10.11 -10.29
N GLN A 100 1.76 -10.83 -10.16
CA GLN A 100 1.84 -12.29 -10.29
C GLN A 100 2.56 -12.93 -9.09
N LYS A 101 2.38 -12.37 -7.90
CA LYS A 101 3.04 -12.83 -6.68
C LYS A 101 2.58 -14.24 -6.28
N ALA A 102 1.32 -14.60 -6.51
CA ALA A 102 0.81 -15.95 -6.25
C ALA A 102 1.51 -17.04 -7.08
N GLN A 103 2.13 -16.68 -8.22
CA GLN A 103 2.85 -17.60 -9.10
C GLN A 103 4.29 -17.90 -8.66
N SER A 104 4.78 -17.23 -7.61
CA SER A 104 6.12 -17.45 -7.06
C SER A 104 6.05 -17.84 -5.58
N ARG A 105 7.15 -18.37 -5.03
CA ARG A 105 7.21 -18.73 -3.61
C ARG A 105 7.17 -17.46 -2.76
N GLN A 106 6.23 -17.41 -1.82
CA GLN A 106 6.02 -16.29 -0.91
C GLN A 106 6.32 -16.68 0.53
N HIS A 107 6.82 -15.73 1.31
CA HIS A 107 7.12 -15.89 2.71
C HIS A 107 6.40 -14.84 3.56
N PHE A 108 5.68 -15.36 4.55
CA PHE A 108 4.99 -14.57 5.54
C PHE A 108 5.59 -14.84 6.90
N CYS A 109 5.76 -13.80 7.70
CA CYS A 109 6.23 -13.94 9.07
C CYS A 109 5.26 -13.24 10.02
N PHE A 110 4.81 -13.98 11.04
CA PHE A 110 3.90 -13.50 12.05
C PHE A 110 4.63 -13.29 13.36
N VAL A 111 4.51 -12.11 13.95
CA VAL A 111 5.11 -11.78 15.26
C VAL A 111 4.10 -11.05 16.13
N GLN A 112 4.06 -11.35 17.42
CA GLN A 112 3.18 -10.67 18.36
C GLN A 112 3.95 -9.60 19.11
N GLN A 113 3.45 -8.37 19.09
CA GLN A 113 3.95 -7.24 19.86
C GLN A 113 2.99 -6.94 21.02
N HIS A 114 3.55 -6.80 22.22
CA HIS A 114 2.83 -6.40 23.42
C HIS A 114 2.99 -4.91 23.65
N ASN A 115 1.88 -4.20 23.83
CA ASN A 115 1.87 -2.83 24.30
C ASN A 115 1.45 -2.82 25.77
N ARG A 116 2.45 -2.84 26.65
CA ARG A 116 2.25 -2.83 28.12
C ARG A 116 2.10 -1.42 28.69
N THR A 117 2.35 -0.39 27.86
CA THR A 117 2.27 1.01 28.28
C THR A 117 0.84 1.56 28.27
N VAL A 118 -0.09 0.87 27.61
CA VAL A 118 -1.52 1.22 27.58
C VAL A 118 -2.29 0.40 28.60
N THR A 119 -3.38 0.97 29.14
CA THR A 119 -4.28 0.29 30.10
C THR A 119 -5.70 0.21 29.51
N PRO A 120 -6.30 -0.99 29.37
CA PRO A 120 -5.69 -2.29 29.62
C PRO A 120 -4.56 -2.59 28.62
N ALA A 121 -3.59 -3.41 29.04
CA ALA A 121 -2.48 -3.83 28.16
C ALA A 121 -3.05 -4.48 26.89
N ARG A 122 -2.48 -4.10 25.74
CA ARG A 122 -2.90 -4.61 24.42
C ARG A 122 -1.80 -5.43 23.79
N SER A 123 -2.16 -6.27 22.84
CA SER A 123 -1.18 -6.92 21.97
C SER A 123 -1.72 -7.00 20.56
N SER A 124 -0.80 -6.91 19.60
CA SER A 124 -1.13 -6.93 18.18
C SER A 124 -0.24 -7.92 17.47
N VAL A 125 -0.83 -8.70 16.58
CA VAL A 125 -0.10 -9.61 15.71
C VAL A 125 0.16 -8.89 14.40
N TRP A 126 1.44 -8.85 14.02
CA TRP A 126 1.90 -8.27 12.78
C TRP A 126 2.20 -9.39 11.79
N MET A 127 1.70 -9.24 10.56
CA MET A 127 2.05 -10.08 9.43
C MET A 127 3.00 -9.31 8.52
N VAL A 128 4.23 -9.80 8.39
CA VAL A 128 5.23 -9.30 7.45
C VAL A 128 5.19 -10.15 6.19
N TRP A 129 4.89 -9.55 5.05
CA TRP A 129 5.03 -10.18 3.74
C TRP A 129 6.34 -9.72 3.09
N LEU A 130 7.32 -10.63 3.05
CA LEU A 130 8.70 -10.29 2.72
C LEU A 130 8.88 -9.87 1.25
N GLU A 131 8.32 -10.62 0.31
CA GLU A 131 8.46 -10.33 -1.13
C GLU A 131 7.48 -9.27 -1.65
N GLY A 132 6.43 -8.98 -0.90
CA GLY A 132 5.47 -7.91 -1.21
C GLY A 132 5.84 -6.57 -0.58
N GLY A 133 6.79 -6.54 0.36
CA GLY A 133 7.23 -5.31 1.01
C GLY A 133 6.11 -4.65 1.83
N GLN A 134 5.30 -5.46 2.53
CA GLN A 134 4.15 -4.98 3.31
C GLN A 134 4.15 -5.56 4.73
N ILE A 135 3.66 -4.76 5.67
CA ILE A 135 3.41 -5.18 7.06
C ILE A 135 1.94 -4.88 7.38
N ALA A 136 1.16 -5.91 7.69
CA ALA A 136 -0.24 -5.74 8.11
C ALA A 136 -0.38 -5.89 9.63
N ASN A 137 -1.20 -5.03 10.24
CA ASN A 137 -1.63 -5.20 11.63
C ASN A 137 -2.89 -6.06 11.66
N LEU A 138 -2.80 -7.26 12.23
CA LEU A 138 -3.91 -8.18 12.38
C LEU A 138 -4.63 -8.04 13.74
N GLY A 139 -4.15 -7.16 14.61
CA GLY A 139 -4.65 -7.00 15.97
C GLY A 139 -4.63 -8.34 16.72
N GLN A 140 -5.80 -8.78 17.18
CA GLN A 140 -6.01 -10.09 17.82
C GLN A 140 -6.93 -10.99 17.00
N ARG A 141 -6.95 -10.83 15.67
CA ARG A 141 -7.76 -11.67 14.78
C ARG A 141 -7.36 -13.13 14.91
N ARG A 142 -8.36 -13.99 15.13
CA ARG A 142 -8.17 -15.44 15.20
C ARG A 142 -8.43 -16.10 13.85
N PHE A 143 -7.64 -17.12 13.55
CA PHE A 143 -7.74 -17.94 12.34
C PHE A 143 -8.03 -19.38 12.72
N THR A 144 -8.86 -20.04 11.92
CA THR A 144 -9.12 -21.47 12.05
C THR A 144 -7.89 -22.25 11.59
N ALA A 145 -7.43 -23.20 12.40
CA ALA A 145 -6.20 -23.95 12.10
C ALA A 145 -6.33 -24.85 10.86
N LYS A 146 -7.54 -25.36 10.60
CA LYS A 146 -7.90 -26.19 9.45
C LYS A 146 -9.21 -25.64 8.85
N PRO A 147 -9.15 -24.52 8.12
CA PRO A 147 -10.35 -23.89 7.60
C PRO A 147 -10.94 -24.74 6.47
N SER A 148 -12.26 -24.67 6.30
CA SER A 148 -12.92 -25.05 5.04
C SER A 148 -12.44 -24.15 3.89
N PRO A 149 -12.71 -24.50 2.61
CA PRO A 149 -12.39 -23.63 1.49
C PRO A 149 -13.01 -22.23 1.62
N ASP A 150 -14.27 -22.14 2.05
CA ASP A 150 -14.99 -20.87 2.22
C ASP A 150 -14.40 -20.04 3.38
N GLU A 151 -14.07 -20.68 4.50
CA GLU A 151 -13.40 -20.01 5.62
C GLU A 151 -12.01 -19.49 5.20
N ALA A 152 -11.27 -20.27 4.41
CA ALA A 152 -9.97 -19.86 3.89
C ALA A 152 -10.10 -18.69 2.91
N GLN A 153 -11.15 -18.65 2.09
CA GLN A 153 -11.43 -17.52 1.20
C GLN A 153 -11.71 -16.27 2.03
N TRP A 154 -12.66 -16.36 2.96
CA TRP A 154 -13.02 -15.24 3.83
C TRP A 154 -11.84 -14.69 4.63
N ASP A 155 -10.99 -15.56 5.18
CA ASP A 155 -9.78 -15.13 5.87
C ASP A 155 -8.76 -14.48 4.93
N GLY A 156 -8.64 -14.97 3.70
CA GLY A 156 -7.76 -14.37 2.68
C GLY A 156 -8.20 -12.96 2.28
N ASP A 157 -9.51 -12.78 2.06
CA ASP A 157 -10.11 -11.49 1.70
C ASP A 157 -9.95 -10.48 2.84
N ALA A 158 -10.24 -10.90 4.08
CA ALA A 158 -10.06 -10.05 5.25
C ALA A 158 -8.59 -9.65 5.48
N LEU A 159 -7.63 -10.52 5.15
CA LEU A 159 -6.21 -10.16 5.16
C LEU A 159 -5.87 -9.13 4.06
N ALA A 160 -6.52 -9.22 2.90
CA ALA A 160 -6.28 -8.31 1.78
C ALA A 160 -6.80 -6.89 2.08
N GLU A 161 -7.90 -6.80 2.84
CA GLU A 161 -8.52 -5.56 3.34
C GLU A 161 -7.83 -4.98 4.58
N ALA A 162 -7.03 -5.78 5.29
CA ALA A 162 -6.33 -5.33 6.48
C ALA A 162 -5.41 -4.14 6.16
N LYS A 163 -5.40 -3.15 7.05
CA LYS A 163 -4.53 -1.98 6.90
C LYS A 163 -3.07 -2.44 6.90
N ALA A 164 -2.39 -2.13 5.79
CA ALA A 164 -1.00 -2.46 5.57
C ALA A 164 -0.13 -1.20 5.56
N ILE A 165 1.10 -1.36 6.03
CA ILE A 165 2.20 -0.42 5.88
C ILE A 165 3.01 -0.89 4.67
N HIS A 166 3.10 -0.06 3.64
CA HIS A 166 3.91 -0.28 2.47
C HIS A 166 5.34 0.21 2.73
N LEU A 167 6.31 -0.70 2.70
CA LEU A 167 7.69 -0.38 3.10
C LEU A 167 8.37 0.69 2.22
N ALA A 168 7.88 0.86 0.99
CA ALA A 168 8.42 1.83 0.04
C ALA A 168 7.87 3.25 0.22
N THR A 169 6.68 3.41 0.81
CA THR A 169 5.95 4.70 0.83
C THR A 169 5.56 5.15 2.23
N ASP A 170 5.40 4.22 3.16
CA ASP A 170 4.81 4.47 4.48
C ASP A 170 5.88 4.44 5.60
N VAL A 171 7.16 4.39 5.23
CA VAL A 171 8.30 4.33 6.14
C VAL A 171 9.11 5.61 6.02
N ARG A 172 9.32 6.28 7.14
CA ARG A 172 10.16 7.47 7.27
C ARG A 172 11.45 7.14 7.99
N GLU A 173 12.52 7.88 7.73
CA GLU A 173 13.80 7.69 8.41
C GLU A 173 13.71 8.12 9.87
N THR A 174 13.07 9.27 10.14
CA THR A 174 12.99 9.85 11.49
C THR A 174 11.63 10.49 11.77
N ALA A 175 11.31 10.72 13.04
CA ALA A 175 10.06 11.36 13.48
C ALA A 175 9.78 12.75 12.87
N GLN A 176 10.82 13.42 12.34
CA GLN A 176 10.77 14.80 11.87
C GLN A 176 10.34 14.92 10.40
N GLU A 177 10.26 13.80 9.66
CA GLU A 177 9.75 13.78 8.29
C GLU A 177 8.22 13.79 8.30
N THR A 178 7.63 14.97 8.15
CA THR A 178 6.18 15.15 7.98
C THR A 178 5.86 15.71 6.61
N THR A 179 5.41 14.84 5.70
CA THR A 179 4.79 15.25 4.45
C THR A 179 3.58 14.35 4.16
N GLY A 180 2.40 14.95 4.00
CA GLY A 180 1.21 14.43 3.29
C GLY A 180 0.70 13.00 3.55
N SER A 181 -0.24 12.87 4.50
CA SER A 181 -1.27 11.82 4.71
C SER A 181 -0.93 10.35 5.05
N SER A 182 -1.67 9.88 6.06
CA SER A 182 -2.08 8.51 6.45
C SER A 182 -1.01 7.43 6.64
N ILE A 183 -0.48 7.38 7.87
CA ILE A 183 0.45 6.38 8.43
C ILE A 183 1.87 6.45 7.85
N LEU A 184 2.73 7.11 8.63
CA LEU A 184 4.18 7.01 8.50
C LEU A 184 4.72 6.33 9.76
N VAL A 185 5.40 5.20 9.60
CA VAL A 185 6.13 4.52 10.67
C VAL A 185 7.62 4.77 10.53
N GLU A 186 8.34 4.80 11.65
CA GLU A 186 9.79 5.01 11.62
C GLU A 186 10.53 3.74 11.20
N ARG A 187 11.58 3.90 10.38
CA ARG A 187 12.45 2.82 9.93
C ARG A 187 12.99 2.01 11.09
N ALA A 188 13.37 2.66 12.19
CA ALA A 188 13.86 1.98 13.40
C ALA A 188 12.85 0.97 13.97
N TRP A 189 11.55 1.30 13.94
CA TRP A 189 10.51 0.36 14.37
C TRP A 189 10.33 -0.79 13.38
N VAL A 190 10.37 -0.51 12.07
CA VAL A 190 10.30 -1.53 11.01
C VAL A 190 11.47 -2.52 11.14
N ASP A 191 12.70 -2.02 11.27
CA ASP A 191 13.89 -2.85 11.40
C ASP A 191 13.83 -3.73 12.66
N LEU A 192 13.36 -3.17 13.77
CA LEU A 192 13.13 -3.93 14.99
C LEU A 192 12.08 -5.02 14.77
N LEU A 193 10.93 -4.70 14.14
CA LEU A 193 9.88 -5.67 13.85
C LEU A 193 10.41 -6.81 12.98
N LEU A 194 11.14 -6.49 11.90
CA LEU A 194 11.74 -7.48 11.00
C LEU A 194 12.74 -8.38 11.73
N ALA A 195 13.60 -7.79 12.57
CA ALA A 195 14.55 -8.53 13.39
C ALA A 195 13.84 -9.49 14.36
N GLN A 196 12.78 -9.02 15.03
CA GLN A 196 12.00 -9.86 15.95
C GLN A 196 11.15 -10.90 15.21
N CYS A 197 10.70 -10.61 14.00
CA CYS A 197 10.02 -11.59 13.17
C CYS A 197 10.95 -12.75 12.81
N LYS A 198 12.20 -12.44 12.43
CA LYS A 198 13.24 -13.45 12.19
C LYS A 198 13.60 -14.24 13.46
N ALA A 199 13.72 -13.56 14.60
CA ALA A 199 14.18 -14.19 15.84
C ALA A 199 13.08 -15.02 16.55
N LYS A 200 11.84 -14.53 16.58
CA LYS A 200 10.76 -15.06 17.43
C LYS A 200 9.50 -15.42 16.65
N GLY A 201 9.36 -14.96 15.41
CA GLY A 201 8.13 -15.11 14.64
C GLY A 201 7.81 -16.55 14.25
N ARG A 202 6.66 -16.70 13.59
CA ARG A 202 6.26 -17.90 12.87
C ARG A 202 6.31 -17.60 11.38
N THR A 203 7.20 -18.28 10.66
CA THR A 203 7.31 -18.11 9.21
C THR A 203 6.49 -19.17 8.50
N ILE A 204 5.62 -18.74 7.60
CA ILE A 204 4.83 -19.59 6.71
C ILE A 204 5.36 -19.41 5.29
N LYS A 205 5.61 -20.54 4.62
CA LYS A 205 6.02 -20.58 3.21
C LYS A 205 4.83 -20.99 2.37
N VAL A 206 4.49 -20.18 1.38
CA VAL A 206 3.43 -20.47 0.43
C VAL A 206 4.07 -20.79 -0.91
N ALA A 207 3.91 -22.03 -1.35
CA ALA A 207 4.27 -22.42 -2.70
C ALA A 207 3.13 -22.04 -3.67
N PRO A 208 3.46 -21.75 -4.94
CA PRO A 208 2.46 -21.56 -6.00
C PRO A 208 1.47 -22.73 -6.04
N ALA A 209 0.23 -22.44 -6.43
CA ALA A 209 -0.71 -23.49 -6.81
C ALA A 209 -0.12 -24.27 -8.00
N ARG A 210 -0.28 -25.60 -7.98
CA ARG A 210 0.12 -26.48 -9.10
C ARG A 210 -1.02 -26.62 -10.07
#